data_AF-A0A959GL98-F1
#
_entry.id   AF-A0A959GL98-F1
#
_cell.length_a   1.000
_cell.length_b   1.000
_cell.length_c   1.000
_cell.angle_alpha   90.00
_cell.angle_beta   90.00
_cell.angle_gamma   90.00
#
_symmetry.space_group_name_H-M   'P 1'
#
loop_
_entity.id
_entity.type
_entity.pdbx_description
1 polymer ?
#
loop_
_entity_poly.entity_id
_entity_poly.type
_entity_poly.pdbx_seq_one_letter_code
_entity_poly.pdbx_strand_id
1 'polypeptide(L)'
;MKKLQLLLFLAVLVGCQKERAPSFDALRYVDPQIGSVHGRWFFYTPAALPFGMAKLAPHTNAYEGVGSWAPQGYDDRHTSIEGFGYFHEFQVGGVVVMPTAGELKTVPGSLENPDAGYRSRFDKETEQAEPGYYSVWLKDYQIRAEMTATERVGFHRFTFPASDQAHLVFDIGHKQGESSTVTDAWACWDGGREVEGYVETFPEYLKFCDPESRVKMYFVARLSKAPEGYGAFVDSLATAGERETKGVGNGL
;
A
#
# COMPACT_ATOMS: atom_id res chain seq x y z
N MET A 1 37.18 36.38 -50.41
CA MET A 1 35.84 36.97 -50.12
C MET A 1 34.73 35.92 -50.05
N LYS A 2 34.54 35.03 -51.05
CA LYS A 2 33.46 34.01 -51.04
C LYS A 2 33.52 32.99 -49.88
N LYS A 3 34.73 32.56 -49.45
CA LYS A 3 34.89 31.63 -48.30
C LYS A 3 34.54 32.27 -46.94
N LEU A 4 34.74 33.58 -46.79
CA LEU A 4 34.43 34.31 -45.55
C LEU A 4 32.92 34.56 -45.40
N GLN A 5 32.22 34.79 -46.51
CA GLN A 5 30.76 34.90 -46.54
C GLN A 5 30.06 33.56 -46.23
N LEU A 6 30.61 32.44 -46.68
CA LEU A 6 30.08 31.10 -46.39
C LEU A 6 30.28 30.72 -44.90
N LEU A 7 31.41 31.10 -44.30
CA LEU A 7 31.67 30.92 -42.86
C LEU A 7 30.74 31.77 -41.99
N LEU A 8 30.46 33.03 -42.39
CA LEU A 8 29.46 33.85 -41.69
C LEU A 8 28.04 33.26 -41.80
N PHE A 9 27.68 32.70 -42.95
CA PHE A 9 26.35 32.08 -43.13
C PHE A 9 26.17 30.80 -42.31
N LEU A 10 27.23 29.98 -42.15
CA LEU A 10 27.20 28.80 -41.28
C LEU A 10 27.12 29.18 -39.79
N ALA A 11 27.79 30.25 -39.36
CA ALA A 11 27.76 30.72 -37.98
C ALA A 11 26.36 31.23 -37.56
N VAL A 12 25.61 31.84 -38.47
CA VAL A 12 24.23 32.31 -38.22
C VAL A 12 23.25 31.15 -38.07
N LEU A 13 23.46 30.03 -38.77
CA LEU A 13 22.59 28.84 -38.66
C LEU A 13 22.82 28.05 -37.36
N VAL A 14 24.01 28.12 -36.75
CA VAL A 14 24.30 27.47 -35.46
C VAL A 14 23.82 28.33 -34.27
N GLY A 15 23.73 29.65 -34.43
CA GLY A 15 23.28 30.58 -33.37
C GLY A 15 21.77 30.58 -33.07
N CYS A 16 20.95 29.88 -33.87
CA CYS A 16 19.49 29.81 -33.70
C CYS A 16 19.00 28.48 -33.08
N GLN A 17 19.86 27.71 -32.42
CA GLN A 17 19.37 26.69 -31.49
C GLN A 17 18.87 27.40 -30.23
N LYS A 18 17.55 27.61 -30.17
CA LYS A 18 16.87 27.99 -28.93
C LYS A 18 17.14 26.86 -27.94
N GLU A 19 18.07 27.05 -27.00
CA GLU A 19 18.22 26.14 -25.86
C GLU A 19 16.83 26.00 -25.25
N ARG A 20 16.25 24.80 -25.35
CA ARG A 20 15.04 24.49 -24.60
C ARG A 20 15.46 24.60 -23.14
N ALA A 21 15.04 25.67 -22.47
CA ALA A 21 15.10 25.72 -21.02
C ALA A 21 14.53 24.39 -20.49
N PRO A 22 15.15 23.78 -19.47
CA PRO A 22 14.64 22.55 -18.89
C PRO A 22 13.14 22.74 -18.64
N SER A 23 12.30 21.82 -19.15
CA SER A 23 10.88 21.87 -18.86
C SER A 23 10.70 21.85 -17.35
N PHE A 24 10.01 22.84 -16.80
CA PHE A 24 9.69 22.87 -15.38
C PHE A 24 8.94 21.59 -15.01
N ASP A 25 9.51 20.84 -14.08
CA ASP A 25 8.94 19.60 -13.57
C ASP A 25 8.70 19.78 -12.06
N ALA A 26 7.44 20.05 -11.71
CA ALA A 26 7.02 20.29 -10.34
C ALA A 26 7.20 19.04 -9.45
N LEU A 27 7.14 17.83 -10.03
CA LEU A 27 7.16 16.58 -9.27
C LEU A 27 8.51 16.37 -8.57
N ARG A 28 9.60 16.92 -9.13
CA ARG A 28 10.95 16.83 -8.55
C ARG A 28 11.11 17.57 -7.22
N TYR A 29 10.14 18.41 -6.86
CA TYR A 29 10.12 19.17 -5.60
C TYR A 29 9.22 18.54 -4.54
N VAL A 30 8.47 17.49 -4.89
CA VAL A 30 7.60 16.79 -3.94
C VAL A 30 8.40 15.70 -3.26
N ASP A 31 8.48 15.77 -1.93
CA ASP A 31 9.06 14.74 -1.08
C ASP A 31 7.96 14.19 -0.16
N PRO A 32 7.40 13.00 -0.46
CA PRO A 32 6.38 12.37 0.39
C PRO A 32 6.85 12.03 1.81
N GLN A 33 8.17 11.96 2.08
CA GLN A 33 8.67 11.69 3.44
C GLN A 33 8.49 12.88 4.37
N ILE A 34 8.32 14.11 3.86
CA ILE A 34 8.12 15.29 4.70
C ILE A 34 6.80 15.15 5.48
N GLY A 35 6.89 15.10 6.81
CA GLY A 35 5.74 14.94 7.71
C GLY A 35 5.30 13.49 7.95
N SER A 36 6.08 12.52 7.49
CA SER A 36 5.83 11.08 7.70
C SER A 36 6.13 10.59 9.13
N VAL A 37 6.75 11.43 9.98
CA VAL A 37 6.92 11.18 11.42
C VAL A 37 5.76 11.81 12.17
N HIS A 38 5.17 11.06 13.12
CA HIS A 38 4.03 11.55 13.91
C HIS A 38 2.83 11.99 13.03
N GLY A 39 2.70 11.38 11.85
CA GLY A 39 1.64 11.65 10.88
C GLY A 39 0.32 10.97 11.25
N ARG A 40 -0.80 11.58 10.83
CA ARG A 40 -2.13 10.96 10.93
C ARG A 40 -2.36 9.95 9.81
N TRP A 41 -3.35 9.08 10.00
CA TRP A 41 -3.69 7.97 9.10
C TRP A 41 -3.77 8.33 7.60
N PHE A 42 -4.35 9.47 7.28
CA PHE A 42 -4.60 9.91 5.90
C PHE A 42 -3.47 10.77 5.32
N PHE A 43 -2.36 10.96 6.04
CA PHE A 43 -1.27 11.85 5.61
C PHE A 43 -0.28 11.16 4.67
N TYR A 44 0.19 9.97 5.01
CA TYR A 44 1.23 9.28 4.25
C TYR A 44 0.63 8.34 3.20
N THR A 45 0.49 8.83 1.96
CA THR A 45 -0.14 8.09 0.85
C THR A 45 0.65 8.29 -0.47
N PRO A 46 1.91 7.83 -0.53
CA PRO A 46 2.80 8.14 -1.65
C PRO A 46 2.29 7.59 -2.99
N ALA A 47 1.66 6.41 -3.00
CA ALA A 47 1.10 5.81 -4.20
C ALA A 47 -0.38 6.17 -4.38
N ALA A 48 -0.62 7.43 -4.72
CA ALA A 48 -1.95 7.97 -5.01
C ALA A 48 -1.91 9.02 -6.13
N LEU A 49 -3.00 9.13 -6.89
CA LEU A 49 -3.26 10.32 -7.70
C LEU A 49 -3.89 11.42 -6.81
N PRO A 50 -3.77 12.71 -7.19
CA PRO A 50 -4.53 13.78 -6.55
C PRO A 50 -6.02 13.44 -6.50
N PHE A 51 -6.62 13.48 -5.31
CA PHE A 51 -8.03 13.14 -5.07
C PHE A 51 -8.45 11.70 -5.44
N GLY A 52 -7.48 10.79 -5.60
CA GLY A 52 -7.74 9.37 -5.82
C GLY A 52 -8.39 8.68 -4.61
N MET A 53 -9.26 7.72 -4.89
CA MET A 53 -9.85 6.82 -3.91
C MET A 53 -8.87 5.71 -3.52
N ALA A 54 -8.15 5.15 -4.48
CA ALA A 54 -7.06 4.22 -4.22
C ALA A 54 -5.83 5.00 -3.75
N LYS A 55 -5.47 4.83 -2.48
CA LYS A 55 -4.34 5.49 -1.84
C LYS A 55 -3.48 4.42 -1.19
N LEU A 56 -2.47 3.92 -1.89
CA LEU A 56 -1.66 2.81 -1.40
C LEU A 56 -0.51 3.35 -0.54
N ALA A 57 -0.28 2.69 0.59
CA ALA A 57 0.82 3.04 1.50
C ALA A 57 1.29 1.84 2.33
N PRO A 58 2.57 1.80 2.74
CA PRO A 58 3.04 0.90 3.80
C PRO A 58 2.41 1.23 5.15
N HIS A 59 2.15 0.19 5.94
CA HIS A 59 1.74 0.30 7.32
C HIS A 59 2.87 -0.11 8.25
N THR A 60 3.06 0.63 9.34
CA THR A 60 4.02 0.30 10.41
C THR A 60 3.35 0.19 11.79
N ASN A 61 2.20 0.83 11.96
CA ASN A 61 1.39 0.85 13.18
C ASN A 61 -0.10 1.14 12.90
N ALA A 62 -0.62 0.63 11.79
CA ALA A 62 -2.03 0.67 11.42
C ALA A 62 -2.85 -0.45 12.09
N TYR A 63 -2.29 -1.65 12.21
CA TYR A 63 -2.96 -2.85 12.70
C TYR A 63 -3.45 -2.64 14.13
N GLU A 64 -4.77 -2.80 14.32
CA GLU A 64 -5.44 -2.53 15.60
C GLU A 64 -5.09 -1.15 16.19
N GLY A 65 -4.83 -0.17 15.33
CA GLY A 65 -4.41 1.17 15.74
C GLY A 65 -5.29 1.73 16.84
N VAL A 66 -4.68 2.46 17.78
CA VAL A 66 -5.35 3.01 18.98
C VAL A 66 -6.57 3.87 18.64
N GLY A 67 -6.67 4.39 17.40
CA GLY A 67 -7.75 5.26 16.97
C GLY A 67 -7.66 6.63 17.61
N SER A 68 -8.44 7.60 17.11
CA SER A 68 -8.54 8.97 17.65
C SER A 68 -7.22 9.77 17.66
N TRP A 69 -7.05 10.70 16.72
CA TRP A 69 -6.01 11.77 16.66
C TRP A 69 -4.55 11.36 16.88
N ALA A 70 -4.28 10.09 17.16
CA ALA A 70 -2.96 9.53 17.42
C ALA A 70 -2.23 9.33 16.10
N PRO A 71 -0.90 9.45 16.09
CA PRO A 71 -0.11 9.11 14.93
C PRO A 71 -0.19 7.62 14.61
N GLN A 72 -0.62 7.28 13.41
CA GLN A 72 -0.82 5.90 12.99
C GLN A 72 -0.89 5.75 11.48
N GLY A 73 -0.72 4.51 11.01
CA GLY A 73 -0.54 4.19 9.60
C GLY A 73 0.93 3.97 9.33
N TYR A 74 1.68 5.05 9.17
CA TYR A 74 3.11 5.02 8.90
C TYR A 74 3.86 6.02 9.80
N ASP A 75 4.99 5.59 10.36
CA ASP A 75 5.95 6.47 11.02
C ASP A 75 7.36 6.16 10.52
N ASP A 76 8.06 7.16 10.00
CA ASP A 76 9.39 6.98 9.39
C ASP A 76 10.46 6.49 10.37
N ARG A 77 10.23 6.62 11.68
CA ARG A 77 11.13 6.11 12.72
C ARG A 77 11.00 4.59 12.91
N HIS A 78 9.92 3.98 12.44
CA HIS A 78 9.72 2.54 12.55
C HIS A 78 10.55 1.79 11.51
N THR A 79 10.89 0.54 11.85
CA THR A 79 11.85 -0.29 11.10
C THR A 79 11.24 -1.59 10.58
N SER A 80 9.93 -1.78 10.74
CA SER A 80 9.19 -2.91 10.18
C SER A 80 7.81 -2.51 9.66
N ILE A 81 7.42 -3.13 8.55
CA ILE A 81 6.15 -2.95 7.85
C ILE A 81 5.24 -4.14 8.13
N GLU A 82 3.99 -3.86 8.45
CA GLU A 82 2.94 -4.82 8.78
C GLU A 82 1.86 -4.93 7.69
N GLY A 83 2.16 -4.47 6.48
CA GLY A 83 1.27 -4.61 5.33
C GLY A 83 1.20 -3.37 4.46
N PHE A 84 0.43 -3.48 3.39
CA PHE A 84 0.17 -2.39 2.46
C PHE A 84 -1.34 -2.22 2.28
N GLY A 85 -1.86 -1.08 2.74
CA GLY A 85 -3.30 -0.78 2.70
C GLY A 85 -3.74 0.00 1.47
N TYR A 86 -5.04 -0.07 1.15
CA TYR A 86 -5.64 0.59 -0.02
C TYR A 86 -6.40 1.87 0.29
N PHE A 87 -6.95 1.99 1.50
CA PHE A 87 -7.82 3.09 1.91
C PHE A 87 -7.18 3.88 3.04
N HIS A 88 -6.98 5.19 2.81
CA HIS A 88 -6.43 6.14 3.78
C HIS A 88 -7.25 7.43 3.73
N GLU A 89 -8.35 7.46 4.49
CA GLU A 89 -9.18 8.64 4.66
C GLU A 89 -9.66 8.73 6.10
N PHE A 90 -10.11 9.90 6.54
CA PHE A 90 -10.63 10.07 7.90
C PHE A 90 -11.73 9.03 8.20
N GLN A 91 -11.44 8.13 9.15
CA GLN A 91 -12.29 7.00 9.55
C GLN A 91 -12.52 5.88 8.53
N VAL A 92 -11.75 5.85 7.44
CA VAL A 92 -11.87 4.83 6.40
C VAL A 92 -10.51 4.16 6.20
N GLY A 93 -10.51 2.85 6.35
CA GLY A 93 -9.34 1.99 6.26
C GLY A 93 -9.77 0.54 6.16
N GLY A 94 -8.85 -0.32 5.72
CA GLY A 94 -9.12 -1.72 5.46
C GLY A 94 -8.53 -2.15 4.12
N VAL A 95 -8.66 -3.45 3.83
CA VAL A 95 -8.01 -4.13 2.69
C VAL A 95 -6.49 -3.93 2.74
N VAL A 96 -5.82 -4.86 3.40
CA VAL A 96 -4.36 -4.91 3.51
C VAL A 96 -3.85 -6.13 2.79
N VAL A 97 -2.79 -5.95 2.02
CA VAL A 97 -2.08 -7.05 1.36
C VAL A 97 -0.64 -7.07 1.86
N MET A 98 -0.16 -8.24 2.26
CA MET A 98 1.24 -8.45 2.64
C MET A 98 1.84 -9.62 1.86
N PRO A 99 2.94 -9.41 1.10
CA PRO A 99 3.70 -10.50 0.52
C PRO A 99 4.65 -11.11 1.56
N THR A 100 4.68 -12.44 1.66
CA THR A 100 5.56 -13.15 2.60
C THR A 100 6.22 -14.36 1.96
N ALA A 101 7.29 -14.85 2.57
CA ALA A 101 7.95 -16.08 2.17
C ALA A 101 8.30 -16.94 3.38
N GLY A 102 8.24 -18.27 3.21
CA GLY A 102 8.48 -19.24 4.28
C GLY A 102 7.20 -19.66 5.02
N GLU A 103 7.30 -19.84 6.33
CA GLU A 103 6.17 -20.22 7.18
C GLU A 103 5.03 -19.18 7.09
N LEU A 104 3.80 -19.67 6.85
CA LEU A 104 2.61 -18.83 6.81
C LEU A 104 2.27 -18.32 8.22
N LYS A 105 2.14 -17.00 8.35
CA LYS A 105 1.61 -16.31 9.52
C LYS A 105 0.50 -15.37 9.06
N THR A 106 -0.54 -15.24 9.87
CA THR A 106 -1.79 -14.55 9.49
C THR A 106 -2.08 -13.29 10.31
N VAL A 107 -1.24 -13.02 11.31
CA VAL A 107 -1.23 -11.76 12.09
C VAL A 107 0.15 -11.10 11.96
N PRO A 108 0.25 -9.76 12.00
CA PRO A 108 1.51 -9.07 11.74
C PRO A 108 2.52 -9.19 12.88
N GLY A 109 2.08 -9.33 14.13
CA GLY A 109 2.93 -9.18 15.30
C GLY A 109 3.24 -7.70 15.63
N SER A 110 3.89 -7.45 16.77
CA SER A 110 4.14 -6.08 17.23
C SER A 110 5.44 -5.49 16.69
N LEU A 111 5.59 -4.17 16.76
CA LEU A 111 6.83 -3.47 16.40
C LEU A 111 8.04 -4.01 17.18
N GLU A 112 7.84 -4.37 18.45
CA GLU A 112 8.87 -4.89 19.36
C GLU A 112 9.17 -6.37 19.14
N ASN A 113 8.24 -7.12 18.57
CA ASN A 113 8.37 -8.55 18.32
C ASN A 113 7.87 -8.94 16.91
N PRO A 114 8.58 -8.51 15.86
CA PRO A 114 8.17 -8.79 14.48
C PRO A 114 8.21 -10.27 14.12
N ASP A 115 9.05 -11.06 14.77
CA ASP A 115 9.17 -12.49 14.51
C ASP A 115 7.93 -13.27 15.00
N ALA A 116 7.04 -12.69 15.80
CA ALA A 116 5.79 -13.31 16.21
C ALA A 116 4.72 -13.34 15.10
N GLY A 117 4.90 -12.58 14.02
CA GLY A 117 3.91 -12.46 12.96
C GLY A 117 4.53 -12.30 11.58
N TYR A 118 3.71 -11.84 10.62
CA TYR A 118 4.11 -11.67 9.23
C TYR A 118 4.80 -10.33 8.92
N ARG A 119 4.90 -9.41 9.88
CA ARG A 119 5.52 -8.12 9.60
C ARG A 119 6.99 -8.31 9.21
N SER A 120 7.49 -7.46 8.32
CA SER A 120 8.86 -7.55 7.83
C SER A 120 9.63 -6.31 8.20
N ARG A 121 10.83 -6.49 8.78
CA ARG A 121 11.84 -5.44 8.86
C ARG A 121 12.16 -4.97 7.44
N PHE A 122 12.41 -3.68 7.24
CA PHE A 122 12.71 -3.13 5.92
C PHE A 122 13.98 -2.28 5.91
N ASP A 123 14.54 -2.09 4.73
CA ASP A 123 15.73 -1.28 4.55
C ASP A 123 15.35 0.16 4.15
N LYS A 124 15.61 1.11 5.05
CA LYS A 124 15.37 2.54 4.83
C LYS A 124 16.16 3.09 3.65
N GLU A 125 17.32 2.54 3.33
CA GLU A 125 18.12 2.97 2.17
C GLU A 125 17.47 2.56 0.84
N THR A 126 16.58 1.57 0.87
CA THR A 126 15.84 1.09 -0.30
C THR A 126 14.42 1.64 -0.41
N GLU A 127 13.98 2.36 0.61
CA GLU A 127 12.67 3.00 0.63
C GLU A 127 12.67 4.19 -0.33
N GLN A 128 11.75 4.13 -1.30
CA GLN A 128 11.56 5.15 -2.30
C GLN A 128 10.10 5.55 -2.29
N ALA A 129 9.84 6.83 -2.05
CA ALA A 129 8.52 7.42 -2.11
C ALA A 129 8.56 8.64 -3.04
N GLU A 130 7.72 8.63 -4.06
CA GLU A 130 7.57 9.73 -5.01
C GLU A 130 6.08 9.90 -5.37
N PRO A 131 5.65 11.03 -5.95
CA PRO A 131 4.25 11.22 -6.30
C PRO A 131 3.70 10.10 -7.19
N GLY A 132 2.78 9.29 -6.64
CA GLY A 132 2.13 8.20 -7.35
C GLY A 132 2.88 6.86 -7.30
N TYR A 133 4.00 6.75 -6.59
CA TYR A 133 4.77 5.49 -6.49
C TYR A 133 5.46 5.32 -5.13
N TYR A 134 5.52 4.06 -4.68
CA TYR A 134 6.30 3.66 -3.52
C TYR A 134 6.98 2.32 -3.77
N SER A 135 8.21 2.16 -3.27
CA SER A 135 8.97 0.91 -3.31
C SER A 135 9.78 0.72 -2.04
N VAL A 136 9.94 -0.53 -1.60
CA VAL A 136 10.78 -0.87 -0.44
C VAL A 136 11.29 -2.32 -0.53
N TRP A 137 12.43 -2.59 0.10
CA TRP A 137 12.93 -3.95 0.32
C TRP A 137 12.51 -4.49 1.69
N LEU A 138 11.70 -5.56 1.67
CA LEU A 138 11.29 -6.31 2.86
C LEU A 138 12.38 -7.33 3.21
N LYS A 139 13.19 -7.04 4.23
CA LYS A 139 14.41 -7.76 4.57
C LYS A 139 14.15 -9.19 5.01
N ASP A 140 13.14 -9.41 5.83
CA ASP A 140 12.89 -10.73 6.42
C ASP A 140 12.46 -11.75 5.37
N TYR A 141 11.84 -11.29 4.27
CA TYR A 141 11.38 -12.15 3.17
C TYR A 141 12.21 -12.03 1.89
N GLN A 142 13.12 -11.07 1.82
CA GLN A 142 13.90 -10.74 0.62
C GLN A 142 12.99 -10.43 -0.57
N ILE A 143 11.91 -9.67 -0.33
CA ILE A 143 10.91 -9.30 -1.33
C ILE A 143 11.02 -7.81 -1.62
N ARG A 144 11.07 -7.44 -2.91
CA ARG A 144 10.83 -6.05 -3.31
C ARG A 144 9.34 -5.83 -3.44
N ALA A 145 8.80 -4.88 -2.68
CA ALA A 145 7.42 -4.44 -2.80
C ALA A 145 7.37 -3.09 -3.49
N GLU A 146 6.50 -2.96 -4.49
CA GLU A 146 6.30 -1.73 -5.25
C GLU A 146 4.80 -1.50 -5.43
N MET A 147 4.39 -0.24 -5.43
CA MET A 147 2.99 0.13 -5.57
C MET A 147 2.80 1.45 -6.32
N THR A 148 1.68 1.53 -7.06
CA THR A 148 1.20 2.74 -7.74
C THR A 148 -0.32 2.68 -7.81
N ALA A 149 -0.97 3.78 -8.19
CA ALA A 149 -2.42 3.84 -8.24
C ALA A 149 -2.94 4.71 -9.39
N THR A 150 -4.14 4.37 -9.86
CA THR A 150 -5.04 5.26 -10.61
C THR A 150 -6.05 5.88 -9.64
N GLU A 151 -7.10 6.54 -10.16
CA GLU A 151 -8.14 7.10 -9.29
C GLU A 151 -8.83 6.06 -8.40
N ARG A 152 -8.98 4.81 -8.85
CA ARG A 152 -9.78 3.77 -8.13
C ARG A 152 -9.15 2.38 -8.10
N VAL A 153 -7.99 2.20 -8.74
CA VAL A 153 -7.28 0.92 -8.83
C VAL A 153 -5.87 1.09 -8.32
N GLY A 154 -5.51 0.31 -7.30
CA GLY A 154 -4.12 0.12 -6.86
C GLY A 154 -3.44 -1.01 -7.60
N PHE A 155 -2.15 -0.88 -7.83
CA PHE A 155 -1.30 -1.93 -8.41
C PHE A 155 -0.20 -2.24 -7.43
N HIS A 156 0.01 -3.53 -7.15
CA HIS A 156 1.19 -4.03 -6.46
C HIS A 156 2.06 -4.81 -7.43
N ARG A 157 3.38 -4.63 -7.30
CA ARG A 157 4.38 -5.52 -7.90
C ARG A 157 5.27 -6.05 -6.79
N PHE A 158 5.24 -7.36 -6.61
CA PHE A 158 6.06 -8.07 -5.63
C PHE A 158 7.08 -8.93 -6.37
N THR A 159 8.37 -8.68 -6.11
CA THR A 159 9.47 -9.49 -6.63
C THR A 159 9.97 -10.41 -5.53
N PHE A 160 9.57 -11.68 -5.61
CA PHE A 160 9.95 -12.72 -4.65
C PHE A 160 11.33 -13.30 -4.97
N PRO A 161 12.07 -13.80 -3.96
CA PRO A 161 13.17 -14.72 -4.22
C PRO A 161 12.63 -16.03 -4.80
N ALA A 162 13.52 -16.87 -5.32
CA ALA A 162 13.13 -18.25 -5.62
C ALA A 162 12.72 -18.94 -4.30
N SER A 163 11.48 -19.42 -4.24
CA SER A 163 10.87 -20.01 -3.04
C SER A 163 9.79 -21.01 -3.46
N ASP A 164 9.63 -22.07 -2.65
CA ASP A 164 8.49 -22.99 -2.69
C ASP A 164 7.35 -22.56 -1.75
N GLN A 165 7.58 -21.52 -0.95
CA GLN A 165 6.64 -20.98 0.02
C GLN A 165 6.55 -19.46 -0.17
N ALA A 166 5.79 -19.02 -1.17
CA ALA A 166 5.48 -17.61 -1.39
C ALA A 166 3.99 -17.38 -1.18
N HIS A 167 3.64 -16.41 -0.34
CA HIS A 167 2.26 -16.14 0.02
C HIS A 167 1.91 -14.67 -0.24
N LEU A 168 0.62 -14.44 -0.50
CA LEU A 168 -0.01 -13.14 -0.44
C LEU A 168 -1.10 -13.23 0.61
N VAL A 169 -0.92 -12.55 1.72
CA VAL A 169 -1.90 -12.49 2.81
C VAL A 169 -2.84 -11.33 2.55
N PHE A 170 -4.14 -11.60 2.47
CA PHE A 170 -5.19 -10.59 2.40
C PHE A 170 -5.82 -10.45 3.78
N ASP A 171 -5.47 -9.38 4.50
CA ASP A 171 -6.07 -9.04 5.77
C ASP A 171 -7.19 -8.01 5.55
N ILE A 172 -8.43 -8.44 5.79
CA ILE A 172 -9.63 -7.64 5.50
C ILE A 172 -10.51 -7.41 6.74
N GLY A 173 -10.40 -8.26 7.76
CA GLY A 173 -11.26 -8.22 8.93
C GLY A 173 -10.69 -7.48 10.12
N HIS A 174 -9.43 -7.03 10.08
CA HIS A 174 -8.82 -6.25 11.15
C HIS A 174 -8.98 -4.74 10.94
N LYS A 175 -9.07 -4.01 12.05
CA LYS A 175 -9.08 -2.54 12.06
C LYS A 175 -7.75 -2.00 11.51
N GLN A 176 -7.83 -0.96 10.68
CA GLN A 176 -6.65 -0.32 10.08
C GLN A 176 -6.63 1.18 10.35
N GLY A 177 -5.61 1.61 11.07
CA GLY A 177 -5.36 3.00 11.38
C GLY A 177 -6.56 3.66 12.05
N GLU A 178 -6.96 4.82 11.53
CA GLU A 178 -8.06 5.62 12.10
C GLU A 178 -9.44 5.10 11.69
N SER A 179 -9.52 4.01 10.90
CA SER A 179 -10.77 3.31 10.72
C SER A 179 -11.32 2.90 12.08
N SER A 180 -12.64 2.80 12.19
CA SER A 180 -13.21 2.14 13.36
C SER A 180 -12.95 0.63 13.32
N THR A 181 -13.42 -0.03 14.38
CA THR A 181 -13.65 -1.47 14.36
C THR A 181 -14.43 -1.89 13.12
N VAL A 182 -13.97 -2.97 12.50
CA VAL A 182 -14.69 -3.68 11.43
C VAL A 182 -15.96 -4.30 12.03
N THR A 183 -17.10 -4.10 11.37
CA THR A 183 -18.39 -4.67 11.81
C THR A 183 -18.74 -5.95 11.06
N ASP A 184 -18.29 -6.08 9.82
CA ASP A 184 -18.41 -7.29 9.01
C ASP A 184 -17.35 -7.21 7.90
N ALA A 185 -16.81 -8.35 7.50
CA ALA A 185 -15.93 -8.44 6.35
C ALA A 185 -16.09 -9.80 5.70
N TRP A 186 -15.89 -9.85 4.39
CA TRP A 186 -16.05 -11.06 3.60
C TRP A 186 -15.05 -11.04 2.45
N ALA A 187 -14.42 -12.18 2.18
CA ALA A 187 -13.66 -12.39 0.96
C ALA A 187 -13.85 -13.80 0.44
N CYS A 188 -13.78 -13.92 -0.88
CA CYS A 188 -13.86 -15.19 -1.58
C CYS A 188 -12.88 -15.21 -2.75
N TRP A 189 -12.13 -16.31 -2.88
CA TRP A 189 -11.33 -16.60 -4.05
C TRP A 189 -12.15 -17.36 -5.10
N ASP A 190 -12.11 -16.90 -6.35
CA ASP A 190 -12.91 -17.41 -7.47
C ASP A 190 -12.50 -18.81 -7.97
N GLY A 191 -11.42 -19.38 -7.46
CA GLY A 191 -10.82 -20.62 -7.96
C GLY A 191 -9.83 -20.41 -9.12
N GLY A 192 -9.55 -19.16 -9.48
CA GLY A 192 -8.66 -18.75 -10.55
C GLY A 192 -7.67 -17.68 -10.08
N ARG A 193 -7.90 -16.45 -10.49
CA ARG A 193 -6.97 -15.32 -10.27
C ARG A 193 -7.64 -14.13 -9.64
N GLU A 194 -8.85 -14.27 -9.10
CA GLU A 194 -9.57 -13.15 -8.51
C GLU A 194 -9.96 -13.45 -7.07
N VAL A 195 -9.77 -12.43 -6.22
CA VAL A 195 -10.30 -12.39 -4.86
C VAL A 195 -11.25 -11.21 -4.80
N GLU A 196 -12.51 -11.45 -4.47
CA GLU A 196 -13.50 -10.39 -4.27
C GLU A 196 -13.90 -10.33 -2.81
N GLY A 197 -14.34 -9.16 -2.37
CA GLY A 197 -14.72 -8.99 -0.98
C GLY A 197 -15.27 -7.63 -0.63
N TYR A 198 -15.59 -7.48 0.65
CA TYR A 198 -15.89 -6.20 1.26
C TYR A 198 -15.37 -6.11 2.69
N VAL A 199 -15.17 -4.87 3.14
CA VAL A 199 -14.94 -4.51 4.54
C VAL A 199 -16.00 -3.49 4.92
N GLU A 200 -16.74 -3.76 5.99
CA GLU A 200 -17.69 -2.83 6.58
C GLU A 200 -17.12 -2.29 7.89
N THR A 201 -17.11 -0.96 8.00
CA THR A 201 -16.69 -0.24 9.20
C THR A 201 -17.80 0.70 9.66
N PHE A 202 -17.63 1.17 10.89
CA PHE A 202 -18.55 2.07 11.57
C PHE A 202 -17.89 3.45 11.77
N PRO A 203 -18.32 4.55 11.14
CA PRO A 203 -17.65 5.85 11.32
C PRO A 203 -17.82 6.42 12.76
N GLU A 204 -16.85 6.17 13.66
CA GLU A 204 -16.88 6.54 15.08
C GLU A 204 -17.36 7.98 15.36
N TYR A 205 -16.88 8.97 14.59
CA TYR A 205 -17.24 10.37 14.78
C TYR A 205 -18.62 10.73 14.22
N LEU A 206 -19.28 9.86 13.45
CA LEU A 206 -20.66 10.11 13.01
C LEU A 206 -21.71 9.59 14.02
N LYS A 207 -21.31 8.84 15.07
CA LYS A 207 -22.26 8.31 16.09
C LYS A 207 -23.17 9.36 16.70
N PHE A 208 -22.66 10.58 16.89
CA PHE A 208 -23.42 11.62 17.57
C PHE A 208 -24.64 12.08 16.76
N CYS A 209 -24.66 11.88 15.44
CA CYS A 209 -25.73 12.33 14.56
C CYS A 209 -26.33 11.23 13.67
N ASP A 210 -25.58 10.18 13.36
CA ASP A 210 -26.00 9.03 12.54
C ASP A 210 -25.37 7.73 13.08
N PRO A 211 -25.93 7.16 14.17
CA PRO A 211 -25.39 5.96 14.81
C PRO A 211 -25.61 4.67 14.01
N GLU A 212 -26.44 4.70 12.97
CA GLU A 212 -26.72 3.55 12.11
C GLU A 212 -25.86 3.55 10.84
N SER A 213 -25.15 4.66 10.57
CA SER A 213 -24.24 4.77 9.43
C SER A 213 -23.23 3.64 9.38
N ARG A 214 -22.96 3.14 8.18
CA ARG A 214 -21.93 2.15 7.89
C ARG A 214 -21.19 2.56 6.63
N VAL A 215 -19.88 2.32 6.61
CA VAL A 215 -19.06 2.48 5.41
C VAL A 215 -18.69 1.09 4.93
N LYS A 216 -19.19 0.70 3.76
CA LYS A 216 -18.84 -0.58 3.12
C LYS A 216 -17.94 -0.35 1.92
N MET A 217 -16.73 -0.87 2.01
CA MET A 217 -15.70 -0.79 0.97
C MET A 217 -15.66 -2.13 0.24
N TYR A 218 -16.03 -2.14 -1.03
CA TYR A 218 -15.95 -3.32 -1.89
C TYR A 218 -14.64 -3.34 -2.65
N PHE A 219 -14.09 -4.53 -2.88
CA PHE A 219 -12.89 -4.70 -3.68
C PHE A 219 -12.95 -5.95 -4.57
N VAL A 220 -12.18 -5.91 -5.64
CA VAL A 220 -11.78 -7.08 -6.43
C VAL A 220 -10.29 -6.96 -6.68
N ALA A 221 -9.53 -7.98 -6.30
CA ALA A 221 -8.10 -8.09 -6.54
C ALA A 221 -7.86 -9.14 -7.62
N ARG A 222 -7.15 -8.78 -8.69
CA ARG A 222 -6.74 -9.71 -9.75
C ARG A 222 -5.25 -10.02 -9.65
N LEU A 223 -4.94 -11.30 -9.53
CA LEU A 223 -3.59 -11.82 -9.45
C LEU A 223 -3.01 -12.05 -10.86
N SER A 224 -1.71 -11.78 -11.04
CA SER A 224 -1.03 -12.07 -12.31
C SER A 224 -0.78 -13.58 -12.49
N LYS A 225 -0.60 -14.31 -11.38
CA LYS A 225 -0.40 -15.76 -11.29
C LYS A 225 -1.52 -16.39 -10.48
N ALA A 226 -1.97 -17.58 -10.87
CA ALA A 226 -2.92 -18.36 -10.07
C ALA A 226 -2.21 -18.93 -8.84
N PRO A 227 -2.82 -18.90 -7.64
CA PRO A 227 -2.28 -19.55 -6.46
C PRO A 227 -2.22 -21.08 -6.65
N GLU A 228 -1.15 -21.71 -6.15
CA GLU A 228 -1.04 -23.17 -6.10
C GLU A 228 -1.74 -23.74 -4.85
N GLY A 229 -1.83 -22.94 -3.80
CA GLY A 229 -2.56 -23.21 -2.57
C GLY A 229 -3.33 -21.97 -2.12
N TYR A 230 -4.35 -22.18 -1.29
CA TYR A 230 -5.23 -21.15 -0.78
C TYR A 230 -5.79 -21.58 0.57
N GLY A 231 -6.28 -20.63 1.34
CA GLY A 231 -6.92 -20.86 2.62
C GLY A 231 -7.65 -19.62 3.10
N ALA A 232 -8.25 -19.74 4.27
CA ALA A 232 -8.85 -18.64 5.00
C ALA A 232 -8.26 -18.60 6.40
N PHE A 233 -8.31 -17.44 7.04
CA PHE A 233 -7.95 -17.32 8.45
C PHE A 233 -8.92 -16.43 9.23
N VAL A 234 -8.93 -16.66 10.54
CA VAL A 234 -9.44 -15.74 11.55
C VAL A 234 -8.36 -15.61 12.62
N ASP A 235 -7.85 -14.40 12.81
CA ASP A 235 -6.69 -14.10 13.63
C ASP A 235 -5.51 -15.03 13.29
N SER A 236 -4.99 -15.80 14.26
CA SER A 236 -3.89 -16.75 14.09
C SER A 236 -4.33 -18.14 13.58
N LEU A 237 -5.63 -18.38 13.38
CA LEU A 237 -6.17 -19.68 12.99
C LEU A 237 -6.36 -19.74 11.47
N ALA A 238 -5.39 -20.33 10.78
CA ALA A 238 -5.45 -20.60 9.34
C ALA A 238 -6.07 -21.97 9.03
N THR A 239 -6.92 -22.01 8.01
CA THR A 239 -7.54 -23.23 7.48
C THR A 239 -7.23 -23.32 5.99
N ALA A 240 -6.42 -24.31 5.60
CA ALA A 240 -6.09 -24.56 4.20
C ALA A 240 -7.30 -25.11 3.43
N GLY A 241 -7.41 -24.75 2.14
CA GLY A 241 -8.45 -25.25 1.25
C GLY A 241 -9.81 -24.58 1.40
N GLU A 242 -9.94 -23.61 2.31
CA GLU A 242 -11.13 -22.75 2.43
C GLU A 242 -11.02 -21.58 1.44
N ARG A 243 -12.05 -21.40 0.62
CA ARG A 243 -12.08 -20.34 -0.42
C ARG A 243 -12.69 -19.05 0.07
N GLU A 244 -13.48 -19.13 1.12
CA GLU A 244 -14.34 -18.07 1.60
C GLU A 244 -14.07 -17.83 3.08
N THR A 245 -14.10 -16.56 3.48
CA THR A 245 -14.01 -16.15 4.87
C THR A 245 -15.03 -15.07 5.17
N LYS A 246 -15.55 -15.06 6.39
CA LYS A 246 -16.52 -14.04 6.84
C LYS A 246 -16.37 -13.71 8.32
N GLY A 247 -16.56 -12.44 8.66
CA GLY A 247 -16.61 -11.94 10.03
C GLY A 247 -15.51 -10.92 10.31
N VAL A 248 -15.23 -10.71 11.58
CA VAL A 248 -14.15 -9.81 12.05
C VAL A 248 -12.86 -10.63 12.22
N GLY A 249 -11.70 -9.98 12.09
CA GLY A 249 -10.37 -10.60 12.27
C GLY A 249 -9.98 -11.56 11.15
N ASN A 250 -10.69 -11.52 10.02
CA ASN A 250 -10.60 -12.54 8.99
C ASN A 250 -9.74 -12.13 7.78
N GLY A 251 -9.37 -13.12 6.99
CA GLY A 251 -8.63 -12.93 5.74
C GLY A 251 -8.44 -14.20 4.93
N LEU A 252 -7.71 -14.07 3.82
CA LEU A 252 -7.32 -15.15 2.90
C LEU A 252 -5.80 -15.27 2.81
#